data_AF-A0A0E9N6M1-F1
#
_entry.id   AF-A0A0E9N6M1-F1
#
_cell.length_a   1.000
_cell.length_b   1.000
_cell.length_c   1.000
_cell.angle_alpha   90.00
_cell.angle_beta   90.00
_cell.angle_gamma   90.00
#
_symmetry.space_group_name_H-M   'P 1'
#
loop_
_entity.id
_entity.type
_entity.pdbx_description
1 polymer ?
#
loop_
_entity_poly.entity_id
_entity_poly.type
_entity_poly.pdbx_seq_one_letter_code
_entity_poly.pdbx_strand_id
1 'polypeptide(L)'
;MENFRMGKQAILKFSIFLGGMEHYYDALFGYIGQIIKLPEQDKAQCRISFKPLKMSKDSLLEVAGKVHTHHNFIVSGFMRKYYINDKGDEVTVDLNDGPRFLLLTTILPTRQFLTSTCNA
;
A
#
# COMPACT_ATOMS: atom_id res chain seq x y z
N MET A 1 27.73 9.46 -7.76
CA MET A 1 26.33 9.61 -7.29
C MET A 1 25.43 9.29 -8.47
N GLU A 2 24.98 8.04 -8.56
CA GLU A 2 24.02 7.65 -9.60
C GLU A 2 22.66 8.25 -9.26
N ASN A 3 22.16 9.07 -10.17
CA ASN A 3 20.82 9.62 -10.12
C ASN A 3 19.83 8.47 -10.21
N PHE A 4 19.32 7.99 -9.08
CA PHE A 4 18.19 7.05 -9.04
C PHE A 4 16.99 7.73 -9.71
N ARG A 5 16.82 7.47 -11.01
CA ARG A 5 15.56 7.75 -11.70
C ARG A 5 14.52 6.88 -11.01
N MET A 6 13.59 7.50 -10.27
CA MET A 6 12.42 6.82 -9.72
C MET A 6 11.57 6.28 -10.87
N GLY A 7 11.97 5.13 -11.41
CA GLY A 7 11.26 4.39 -12.44
C GLY A 7 9.99 3.78 -11.85
N LYS A 8 8.85 4.14 -12.45
CA LYS A 8 7.64 3.30 -12.64
C LYS A 8 7.39 2.23 -11.56
N GLN A 9 6.67 2.63 -10.51
CA GLN A 9 6.12 1.77 -9.46
C GLN A 9 4.91 1.03 -10.02
N ALA A 10 4.89 -0.30 -9.91
CA ALA A 10 3.73 -1.10 -10.29
C ALA A 10 3.60 -2.43 -9.48
N ILE A 11 2.52 -3.20 -9.69
CA ILE A 11 1.68 -3.92 -8.69
C ILE A 11 1.80 -5.47 -8.73
N LEU A 12 1.18 -6.18 -7.76
CA LEU A 12 1.22 -7.65 -7.58
C LEU A 12 -0.14 -8.37 -7.66
N LYS A 13 0.04 -9.68 -7.74
CA LYS A 13 -0.83 -10.83 -7.92
C LYS A 13 -1.45 -11.38 -6.62
N PHE A 14 -2.79 -11.57 -6.59
CA PHE A 14 -3.55 -12.85 -6.67
C PHE A 14 -4.89 -12.84 -5.89
N SER A 15 -5.77 -13.75 -6.35
CA SER A 15 -7.20 -14.11 -6.15
C SER A 15 -7.80 -14.29 -4.73
N ILE A 16 -8.98 -13.71 -4.45
CA ILE A 16 -10.40 -14.22 -4.42
C ILE A 16 -10.88 -14.65 -3.01
N PHE A 17 -12.05 -14.16 -2.55
CA PHE A 17 -13.11 -14.94 -1.86
C PHE A 17 -14.50 -14.26 -1.99
N LEU A 18 -15.56 -15.07 -2.11
CA LEU A 18 -16.96 -14.64 -2.18
C LEU A 18 -17.52 -14.50 -0.74
N GLY A 19 -17.36 -13.32 -0.15
CA GLY A 19 -18.01 -12.93 1.11
C GLY A 19 -18.76 -11.60 0.94
N GLY A 20 -19.84 -11.41 1.71
CA GLY A 20 -20.59 -10.13 1.76
C GLY A 20 -19.70 -8.98 2.27
N MET A 21 -20.00 -7.72 1.93
CA MET A 21 -19.09 -6.58 2.15
C MET A 21 -18.52 -6.43 3.57
N GLU A 22 -19.21 -6.94 4.60
CA GLU A 22 -18.74 -6.88 5.98
C GLU A 22 -17.41 -7.60 6.23
N HIS A 23 -17.09 -8.68 5.51
CA HIS A 23 -15.84 -9.42 5.78
C HIS A 23 -14.57 -8.60 5.51
N TYR A 24 -14.61 -7.59 4.62
CA TYR A 24 -13.48 -6.69 4.39
C TYR A 24 -13.24 -5.79 5.60
N TYR A 25 -14.32 -5.32 6.23
CA TYR A 25 -14.26 -4.47 7.41
C TYR A 25 -13.89 -5.28 8.65
N ASP A 26 -14.33 -6.54 8.77
CA ASP A 26 -13.91 -7.43 9.85
C ASP A 26 -12.40 -7.64 9.85
N ALA A 27 -11.78 -7.83 8.68
CA ALA A 27 -10.33 -7.94 8.57
C ALA A 27 -9.61 -6.64 8.98
N LEU A 28 -10.13 -5.49 8.54
CA LEU A 28 -9.59 -4.17 8.89
C LEU A 28 -9.69 -3.91 10.41
N PHE A 29 -10.87 -4.11 11.00
CA PHE A 29 -11.10 -3.89 12.42
C PHE A 29 -10.41 -4.92 13.29
N GLY A 30 -10.29 -6.16 12.82
CA GLY A 30 -9.48 -7.20 13.45
C GLY A 30 -8.02 -6.79 13.53
N TYR A 31 -7.45 -6.25 12.44
CA TYR A 31 -6.07 -5.75 12.42
C TYR A 31 -5.88 -4.53 13.34
N ILE A 32 -6.71 -3.50 13.20
CA ILE A 32 -6.63 -2.29 14.06
C ILE A 32 -6.84 -2.64 15.54
N GLY A 33 -7.75 -3.60 15.79
CA GLY A 33 -8.09 -4.15 17.10
C GLY A 33 -6.92 -4.77 17.87
N GLN A 34 -5.84 -5.15 17.17
CA GLN A 34 -4.62 -5.64 17.80
C GLN A 34 -3.85 -4.53 18.55
N ILE A 35 -4.10 -3.26 18.21
CA ILE A 35 -3.39 -2.10 18.75
C ILE A 35 -4.32 -1.25 19.62
N ILE A 36 -5.54 -0.99 19.14
CA ILE A 36 -6.51 -0.13 19.82
C ILE A 36 -7.93 -0.70 19.73
N LYS A 37 -8.73 -0.46 20.77
CA LYS A 37 -10.17 -0.74 20.71
C LYS A 37 -10.86 0.37 19.91
N LEU A 38 -11.42 0.02 18.74
CA LEU A 38 -12.10 0.97 17.87
C LEU A 38 -13.58 1.16 18.28
N PRO A 39 -14.01 2.39 18.64
CA PRO A 39 -15.42 2.70 18.89
C PRO A 39 -16.30 2.42 17.66
N GLU A 40 -17.58 2.12 17.88
CA GLU A 40 -18.52 1.84 16.77
C GLU A 40 -18.70 3.05 15.83
N GLN A 41 -18.61 4.27 16.34
CA GLN A 41 -18.65 5.48 15.51
C GLN A 41 -17.48 5.54 14.53
N ASP A 42 -16.26 5.20 14.97
CA ASP A 42 -15.07 5.17 14.11
C ASP A 42 -15.18 4.04 13.08
N LYS A 43 -15.69 2.87 13.49
CA LYS A 43 -15.99 1.78 12.55
C LYS A 43 -17.01 2.20 11.50
N ALA A 44 -18.05 2.95 11.88
CA ALA A 44 -19.03 3.49 10.93
C ALA A 44 -18.36 4.44 9.93
N GLN A 45 -17.46 5.31 10.41
CA GLN A 45 -16.69 6.20 9.55
C GLN A 45 -15.78 5.44 8.58
N CYS A 46 -15.11 4.37 9.03
CA CYS A 46 -14.32 3.50 8.17
C CYS A 46 -15.16 2.87 7.05
N ARG A 47 -16.40 2.44 7.30
CA ARG A 47 -17.29 1.91 6.25
C ARG A 47 -17.66 2.95 5.19
N ILE A 48 -17.63 4.23 5.54
CA ILE A 48 -17.89 5.33 4.61
C ILE A 48 -16.63 5.63 3.79
N SER A 49 -15.44 5.65 4.40
CA SER A 49 -14.20 6.07 3.75
C SER A 49 -13.44 4.94 3.04
N PHE A 50 -13.40 3.72 3.59
CA PHE A 50 -12.79 2.57 2.94
C PHE A 50 -13.76 1.94 1.95
N LYS A 51 -13.36 1.87 0.68
CA LYS A 51 -14.13 1.22 -0.38
C LYS A 51 -13.47 -0.10 -0.77
N PRO A 52 -14.17 -1.25 -0.67
CA PRO A 52 -13.64 -2.51 -1.12
C PRO A 52 -13.26 -2.44 -2.60
N LEU A 53 -12.03 -2.83 -2.91
CA LEU A 53 -11.52 -2.88 -4.28
C LEU A 53 -11.10 -4.31 -4.60
N LYS A 54 -11.69 -4.87 -5.65
CA LYS A 54 -11.29 -6.16 -6.20
C LYS A 54 -10.47 -5.93 -7.46
N MET A 55 -9.34 -6.61 -7.53
CA MET A 55 -8.41 -6.52 -8.65
C MET A 55 -8.14 -7.92 -9.16
N SER A 56 -8.03 -8.09 -10.48
CA SER A 56 -7.51 -9.33 -11.02
C SER A 56 -6.00 -9.39 -10.81
N LYS A 57 -5.47 -10.61 -10.81
CA LYS A 57 -4.04 -10.85 -10.87
C LYS A 57 -3.40 -10.04 -12.01
N ASP A 58 -2.23 -9.46 -11.76
CA ASP A 58 -1.47 -8.66 -12.74
C ASP A 58 -2.12 -7.31 -13.11
N SER A 59 -3.14 -6.87 -12.36
CA SER A 59 -3.68 -5.51 -12.49
C SER A 59 -2.77 -4.45 -11.86
N LEU A 60 -2.77 -3.25 -12.42
CA LEU A 60 -2.08 -2.09 -11.87
C LEU A 60 -3.02 -1.26 -10.97
N LEU A 61 -2.75 -1.21 -9.66
CA LEU A 61 -3.35 -0.25 -8.71
C LEU A 61 -2.88 1.20 -8.93
N GLU A 62 -1.58 1.42 -9.10
CA GLU A 62 -0.93 2.74 -9.14
C GLU A 62 0.20 2.76 -10.19
N VAL A 63 0.64 3.96 -10.61
CA VAL A 63 1.75 4.12 -11.56
C VAL A 63 2.71 5.18 -11.03
N ALA A 64 4.04 4.96 -11.06
CA ALA A 64 4.94 6.02 -10.57
C ALA A 64 4.79 7.32 -11.36
N GLY A 65 5.13 8.40 -10.66
CA GLY A 65 4.99 9.76 -11.15
C GLY A 65 3.58 10.33 -10.91
N LYS A 66 2.62 9.50 -10.49
CA LYS A 66 1.32 9.98 -10.03
C LYS A 66 1.32 10.21 -8.51
N VAL A 67 0.66 11.28 -8.09
CA VAL A 67 0.39 11.52 -6.67
C VAL A 67 -0.64 10.50 -6.20
N HIS A 68 -0.29 9.70 -5.21
CA HIS A 68 -1.20 8.72 -4.63
C HIS A 68 -2.25 9.43 -3.77
N THR A 69 -3.51 9.10 -3.98
CA THR A 69 -4.66 9.73 -3.30
C THR A 69 -5.29 8.84 -2.24
N HIS A 70 -4.85 7.57 -2.14
CA HIS A 70 -5.43 6.58 -1.24
C HIS A 70 -4.35 5.89 -0.41
N HIS A 71 -4.69 5.59 0.85
CA HIS A 71 -3.92 4.68 1.69
C HIS A 71 -4.62 3.32 1.70
N ASN A 72 -3.94 2.29 1.22
CA ASN A 72 -4.55 1.00 0.95
C ASN A 72 -4.32 0.01 2.08
N PHE A 73 -5.32 -0.85 2.32
CA PHE A 73 -5.25 -1.99 3.24
C PHE A 73 -5.49 -3.27 2.45
N ILE A 74 -4.55 -4.22 2.51
CA ILE A 74 -4.71 -5.54 1.90
C ILE A 74 -5.56 -6.36 2.85
N VAL A 75 -6.74 -6.79 2.42
CA VAL A 75 -7.54 -7.77 3.16
C VAL A 75 -7.03 -9.19 2.92
N SER A 76 -6.75 -9.52 1.65
CA SER A 76 -6.23 -10.83 1.23
C SER A 76 -5.49 -10.70 -0.10
N GLY A 77 -4.72 -11.74 -0.45
CA GLY A 77 -3.85 -11.74 -1.61
C GLY A 77 -2.50 -11.08 -1.33
N PHE A 78 -1.76 -10.80 -2.40
CA PHE A 78 -0.44 -10.18 -2.29
C PHE A 78 -0.37 -8.87 -3.10
N MET A 79 0.24 -7.81 -2.54
CA MET A 79 0.73 -6.61 -3.23
C MET A 79 2.27 -6.48 -3.32
N ARG A 80 2.87 -6.09 -4.45
CA ARG A 80 4.32 -5.93 -4.67
C ARG A 80 4.52 -4.53 -5.14
N LYS A 81 5.70 -4.06 -4.82
CA LYS A 81 6.26 -2.86 -5.38
C LYS A 81 7.45 -3.28 -6.22
N TYR A 82 7.48 -2.84 -7.47
CA TYR A 82 8.65 -2.98 -8.32
C TYR A 82 8.96 -1.66 -9.02
N TYR A 83 10.17 -1.53 -9.56
CA TYR A 83 10.53 -0.47 -10.50
C TYR A 83 11.06 -1.06 -11.80
N ILE A 84 11.08 -0.27 -12.87
CA ILE A 84 11.75 -0.65 -14.13
C ILE A 84 13.19 -0.09 -14.10
N ASN A 85 14.19 -0.95 -14.22
CA ASN A 85 15.60 -0.54 -14.25
C ASN A 85 16.01 0.00 -15.64
N ASP A 86 17.27 0.45 -15.78
CA ASP A 86 17.78 1.00 -17.05
C ASP A 86 17.87 -0.02 -18.20
N LYS A 87 17.78 -1.33 -17.89
CA LYS A 87 17.73 -2.42 -18.87
C LYS A 87 16.30 -2.74 -19.33
N GLY A 88 15.30 -2.13 -18.70
CA GLY A 88 13.89 -2.40 -18.97
C GLY A 88 13.29 -3.54 -18.13
N ASP A 89 14.03 -4.10 -17.17
CA ASP A 89 13.55 -5.22 -16.35
C ASP A 89 12.73 -4.74 -15.15
N GLU A 90 11.74 -5.54 -14.74
CA GLU A 90 11.01 -5.36 -13.48
C GLU A 90 11.85 -5.83 -12.28
N VAL A 91 12.23 -4.90 -11.42
CA VAL A 91 12.93 -5.19 -10.16
C VAL A 91 11.98 -5.04 -8.99
N THR A 92 11.57 -6.17 -8.41
CA THR A 92 10.70 -6.19 -7.22
C THR A 92 11.50 -5.78 -5.98
N VAL A 93 10.99 -4.80 -5.25
CA VAL A 93 11.63 -4.25 -4.03
C VAL A 93 10.87 -4.58 -2.76
N ASP A 94 9.60 -4.97 -2.89
CA ASP A 94 8.78 -5.34 -1.75
C ASP A 94 7.65 -6.28 -2.19
N LEU A 95 7.31 -7.25 -1.34
CA LEU A 95 6.28 -8.27 -1.55
C LEU A 95 5.47 -8.40 -0.24
N ASN A 96 4.23 -7.97 -0.28
CA ASN A 96 3.36 -7.81 0.88
C ASN A 96 2.15 -8.73 0.75
N ASP A 97 1.79 -9.45 1.80
CA ASP A 97 0.53 -10.17 1.95
C ASP A 97 -0.43 -9.45 2.92
N GLY A 98 -1.72 -9.79 2.91
CA GLY A 98 -2.68 -9.28 3.89
C GLY A 98 -2.80 -10.18 5.13
N PRO A 99 -3.36 -9.69 6.26
CA PRO A 99 -3.95 -8.36 6.44
C PRO A 99 -2.92 -7.29 6.86
N ARG A 100 -2.78 -6.21 6.09
CA ARG A 100 -1.89 -5.08 6.46
C ARG A 100 -2.13 -3.80 5.66
N PHE A 101 -1.68 -2.67 6.21
CA PHE A 101 -1.57 -1.40 5.47
C PHE A 101 -0.36 -1.39 4.54
N LEU A 102 -0.51 -0.69 3.42
CA LEU A 102 0.54 -0.47 2.45
C LEU A 102 1.07 0.96 2.54
N LEU A 103 2.35 1.07 2.87
CA LEU A 103 3.04 2.34 2.84
C LEU A 103 3.65 2.59 1.45
N LEU A 104 2.97 3.39 0.64
CA LEU A 104 3.56 3.94 -0.57
C LEU A 104 4.59 4.99 -0.15
N THR A 105 5.88 4.67 -0.30
CA THR A 105 7.00 5.54 0.10
C THR A 105 7.02 6.89 -0.62
N THR A 106 6.20 7.05 -1.66
CA THR A 106 6.01 8.27 -2.45
C THR A 106 5.06 9.28 -1.79
N ILE A 107 4.32 8.91 -0.74
CA ILE A 107 3.47 9.85 0.03
C ILE A 107 4.30 10.63 1.07
N LEU A 108 5.48 10.10 1.45
CA LEU A 108 6.50 10.95 2.03
C LEU A 108 7.11 11.71 0.85
N PRO A 109 6.93 13.05 0.75
CA PRO A 109 7.81 13.79 -0.12
C PRO A 109 9.22 13.44 0.33
N THR A 110 10.16 13.51 -0.58
CA THR A 110 11.58 13.76 -0.31
C THR A 110 11.77 14.75 0.85
N ARG A 111 11.62 14.31 2.10
CA ARG A 111 12.50 14.70 3.17
C ARG A 111 13.69 13.81 2.93
N GLN A 112 14.57 14.33 2.08
CA GLN A 112 15.99 14.29 2.38
C GLN A 112 16.09 14.28 3.91
N PHE A 113 16.48 13.16 4.50
CA PHE A 113 17.08 13.24 5.82
C PHE A 113 18.28 14.14 5.59
N LEU A 114 18.11 15.45 5.81
CA LEU A 114 19.21 16.28 6.21
C LEU A 114 19.62 15.67 7.55
N THR A 115 20.49 14.67 7.50
CA THR A 115 21.45 14.50 8.58
C THR A 115 22.23 15.81 8.55
N SER A 116 21.75 16.82 9.28
CA SER A 116 22.64 17.84 9.76
C SER A 116 23.66 17.05 10.58
N THR A 117 24.84 16.87 10.01
CA THR A 117 26.03 16.60 10.80
C THR A 117 26.11 17.74 11.80
N CYS A 118 25.62 17.50 13.03
CA CYS A 118 26.14 18.22 14.17
C CYS A 118 27.60 17.78 14.25
N ASN A 119 28.49 18.60 13.69
CA ASN A 119 29.89 18.54 14.07
C ASN A 119 29.94 18.89 15.55
N ALA A 120 30.38 17.91 16.34
CA ALA A 120 30.96 18.17 17.66
C ALA A 120 32.38 18.72 17.49
#